data_AF-A0A953UPM8-F1
#
_entry.id   AF-A0A953UPM8-F1
#
_cell.length_a   1.000
_cell.length_b   1.000
_cell.length_c   1.000
_cell.angle_alpha   90.00
_cell.angle_beta   90.00
_cell.angle_gamma   90.00
#
_symmetry.space_group_name_H-M   'P 1'
#
loop_
_entity.id
_entity.type
_entity.pdbx_description
1 polymer ?
#
loop_
_entity_poly.entity_id
_entity_poly.type
_entity_poly.pdbx_seq_one_letter_code
_entity_poly.pdbx_strand_id
1 'polypeptide(L)'
;MAEALRAFAQKTNEYYSRAEIELVHLALAIAAKILHREAQVDRMLVAALVKVAMEKLQHGTTATVRVRPEEVGDWNRYFEGNANREIRLEVKADPLVEAHNCILETELGTTELGLDAQLKEIEQGFFDLLAQRPDQK
;
A
#
# COMPACT_ATOMS: atom_id res chain seq x y z
N MET A 1 -46.59 -10.07 -12.87
CA MET A 1 -45.81 -8.90 -13.37
C MET A 1 -44.90 -8.31 -12.29
N ALA A 2 -45.40 -7.98 -11.09
CA ALA A 2 -44.57 -7.47 -9.99
C ALA A 2 -43.44 -8.44 -9.54
N GLU A 3 -43.69 -9.75 -9.56
CA GLU A 3 -42.70 -10.76 -9.17
C GLU A 3 -41.54 -10.88 -10.18
N ALA A 4 -41.85 -10.78 -11.48
CA ALA A 4 -40.84 -10.78 -12.54
C ALA A 4 -39.95 -9.53 -12.50
N LEU A 5 -40.52 -8.37 -12.18
CA LEU A 5 -39.77 -7.12 -11.97
C LEU A 5 -38.82 -7.22 -10.78
N ARG A 6 -39.26 -7.79 -9.65
CA ARG A 6 -38.40 -8.02 -8.48
C ARG A 6 -37.27 -9.00 -8.78
N ALA A 7 -37.56 -10.12 -9.44
CA ALA A 7 -36.55 -11.10 -9.83
C ALA A 7 -35.49 -10.52 -10.78
N PHE A 8 -35.91 -9.67 -11.73
CA PHE A 8 -34.99 -8.98 -12.62
C PHE A 8 -34.11 -7.96 -11.88
N ALA A 9 -34.68 -7.16 -10.97
CA ALA A 9 -33.94 -6.20 -10.17
C ALA A 9 -32.89 -6.90 -9.28
N GLN A 10 -33.26 -8.00 -8.62
CA GLN A 10 -32.34 -8.78 -7.81
C GLN A 10 -31.18 -9.34 -8.65
N LYS A 11 -31.47 -9.96 -9.80
CA LYS A 11 -30.44 -10.53 -10.67
C LYS A 11 -29.51 -9.47 -11.26
N THR A 12 -30.04 -8.29 -11.55
CA THR A 12 -29.26 -7.14 -12.02
C THR A 12 -28.32 -6.64 -10.94
N ASN A 13 -28.79 -6.53 -9.69
CA ASN A 13 -27.95 -6.16 -8.55
C ASN A 13 -26.82 -7.17 -8.33
N GLU A 14 -27.15 -8.47 -8.32
CA GLU A 14 -26.15 -9.54 -8.20
C GLU A 14 -25.09 -9.50 -9.33
N TYR A 15 -25.51 -9.20 -10.56
CA TYR A 15 -24.58 -9.03 -11.68
C TYR A 15 -23.62 -7.86 -11.46
N TYR A 16 -24.13 -6.70 -11.05
CA TYR A 16 -23.29 -5.53 -10.82
C TYR A 16 -22.34 -5.73 -9.63
N SER A 17 -22.81 -6.30 -8.52
CA SER A 17 -21.93 -6.60 -7.38
C SER A 17 -20.78 -7.55 -7.74
N ARG A 18 -21.05 -8.57 -8.57
CA ARG A 18 -19.98 -9.45 -9.09
C ARG A 18 -19.03 -8.69 -10.01
N ALA A 19 -19.56 -7.90 -10.95
CA ALA A 19 -18.74 -7.12 -11.87
C ALA A 19 -17.82 -6.14 -11.12
N GLU A 20 -18.28 -5.57 -10.01
CA GLU A 20 -17.48 -4.66 -9.19
C GLU A 20 -16.28 -5.34 -8.52
N ILE A 21 -16.50 -6.53 -7.96
CA ILE A 21 -15.42 -7.34 -7.38
C ILE A 21 -14.37 -7.67 -8.46
N GLU A 22 -14.82 -8.13 -9.63
CA GLU A 22 -13.94 -8.43 -10.77
C GLU A 22 -13.17 -7.19 -11.26
N LEU A 23 -13.81 -6.02 -11.30
CA LEU A 23 -13.17 -4.76 -11.68
C LEU A 23 -12.09 -4.34 -10.68
N VAL A 24 -12.34 -4.49 -9.37
CA VAL A 24 -11.35 -4.20 -8.33
C VAL A 24 -10.14 -5.12 -8.49
N HIS A 25 -10.36 -6.43 -8.64
CA HIS A 25 -9.26 -7.37 -8.87
C HIS A 25 -8.46 -7.05 -10.13
N LEU A 26 -9.13 -6.72 -11.24
CA LEU A 26 -8.45 -6.36 -12.49
C LEU A 26 -7.61 -5.08 -12.32
N ALA A 27 -8.15 -4.05 -11.67
CA ALA A 27 -7.44 -2.80 -11.42
C ALA A 27 -6.19 -3.03 -10.56
N LEU A 28 -6.33 -3.81 -9.48
CA LEU A 28 -5.21 -4.18 -8.60
C LEU A 28 -4.16 -5.02 -9.34
N ALA A 29 -4.56 -5.97 -10.18
CA ALA A 29 -3.63 -6.78 -10.96
C ALA A 29 -2.83 -5.92 -11.97
N ILE A 30 -3.47 -4.94 -12.61
CA ILE A 30 -2.79 -4.00 -13.51
C ILE A 30 -1.81 -3.13 -12.71
N ALA A 31 -2.24 -2.57 -11.57
CA ALA A 31 -1.40 -1.75 -10.72
C ALA A 31 -0.18 -2.55 -10.21
N ALA A 32 -0.39 -3.77 -9.72
CA ALA A 32 0.66 -4.68 -9.29
C ALA A 32 1.69 -4.91 -10.39
N LYS A 33 1.24 -5.21 -11.62
CA LYS A 33 2.13 -5.46 -12.76
C LYS A 33 2.96 -4.23 -13.13
N ILE A 34 2.39 -3.03 -13.09
CA ILE A 34 3.10 -1.79 -13.36
C ILE A 34 4.12 -1.52 -12.24
N LEU A 35 3.70 -1.57 -10.98
CA LEU A 35 4.56 -1.30 -9.84
C LEU A 35 5.73 -2.28 -9.75
N HIS A 36 5.50 -3.57 -10.00
CA HIS A 36 6.58 -4.56 -10.07
C HIS A 36 7.59 -4.21 -11.15
N ARG A 37 7.12 -3.79 -12.33
CA ARG A 37 8.02 -3.37 -13.41
C ARG A 37 8.83 -2.14 -13.02
N GLU A 38 8.20 -1.12 -12.45
CA GLU A 38 8.87 0.12 -12.02
C GLU A 38 9.87 -0.16 -10.90
N ALA A 39 9.55 -1.02 -9.93
CA ALA A 39 10.47 -1.39 -8.84
C ALA A 39 11.74 -2.11 -9.32
N GLN A 40 11.66 -2.83 -10.45
CA GLN A 40 12.85 -3.42 -11.08
C GLN A 40 13.75 -2.35 -11.72
N VAL A 41 13.19 -1.21 -12.11
CA VAL A 41 13.91 -0.08 -12.73
C VAL A 41 14.44 0.87 -11.66
N ASP A 42 13.64 1.19 -10.65
CA ASP A 42 13.97 2.09 -9.55
C ASP A 42 13.80 1.41 -8.18
N ARG A 43 14.92 1.03 -7.57
CA ARG A 43 14.96 0.41 -6.23
C ARG A 43 14.57 1.38 -5.12
N MET A 44 14.57 2.69 -5.37
CA MET A 44 14.23 3.72 -4.39
C MET A 44 12.73 4.03 -4.33
N LEU A 45 11.91 3.36 -5.15
CA LEU A 45 10.46 3.50 -5.12
C LEU A 45 9.88 3.27 -3.71
N VAL A 46 10.39 2.26 -2.99
CA VAL A 46 9.95 1.93 -1.62
C VAL A 46 10.41 2.99 -0.62
N ALA A 47 11.58 3.61 -0.83
CA ALA A 47 12.02 4.73 0.01
C ALA A 47 11.13 5.97 -0.12
N ALA A 48 10.51 6.18 -1.28
CA ALA A 48 9.49 7.21 -1.44
C ALA A 48 8.23 6.93 -0.60
N LEU A 49 7.81 5.66 -0.47
CA LEU A 49 6.71 5.27 0.41
C LEU A 49 7.04 5.55 1.88
N VAL A 50 8.27 5.25 2.31
CA VAL A 50 8.74 5.57 3.66
C VAL A 50 8.70 7.07 3.91
N LYS A 51 9.14 7.89 2.95
CA LYS A 51 9.05 9.35 3.06
C LYS A 51 7.61 9.81 3.28
N VAL A 52 6.66 9.30 2.50
CA VAL A 52 5.22 9.65 2.65
C VAL A 52 4.68 9.17 4.00
N ALA A 53 5.09 8.00 4.47
CA ALA A 53 4.70 7.50 5.79
C ALA A 53 5.26 8.40 6.92
N MET A 54 6.49 8.88 6.77
CA MET A 54 7.11 9.81 7.71
C MET A 54 6.44 11.18 7.74
N GLU A 55 5.94 11.70 6.61
CA GLU A 55 5.19 12.97 6.56
C GLU A 55 3.92 12.96 7.44
N LYS A 56 3.41 11.77 7.78
CA LYS A 56 2.26 11.60 8.70
C LYS A 56 2.68 11.55 10.18
N LEU A 57 3.97 11.45 10.49
CA LEU A 57 4.49 11.37 11.85
C LEU A 57 4.59 12.77 12.48
N GLN A 58 4.53 12.83 13.81
CA GLN A 58 4.68 14.08 14.54
C GLN A 58 6.15 14.55 14.51
N HIS A 59 6.35 15.87 14.61
CA HIS A 59 7.70 16.44 14.65
C HIS A 59 8.49 15.89 15.85
N GLY A 60 9.76 15.53 15.60
CA GLY A 60 10.65 14.98 16.64
C GLY A 60 10.53 13.47 16.86
N THR A 61 9.63 12.77 16.17
CA THR A 61 9.60 11.30 16.20
C THR A 61 10.91 10.73 15.63
N THR A 62 11.52 9.80 16.36
CA THR A 62 12.63 9.00 15.84
C THR A 62 12.05 7.77 15.15
N ALA A 63 12.46 7.55 13.91
CA ALA A 63 12.05 6.39 13.13
C ALA A 63 13.27 5.56 12.75
N THR A 64 13.13 4.24 12.74
CA THR A 64 14.14 3.33 12.20
C THR A 64 13.54 2.59 11.03
N VAL A 65 14.20 2.59 9.87
CA VAL A 65 13.81 1.75 8.74
C VAL A 65 14.80 0.60 8.60
N ARG A 66 14.27 -0.62 8.57
CA ARG A 66 15.03 -1.84 8.32
C ARG A 66 14.87 -2.23 6.86
N VAL A 67 16.01 -2.39 6.20
CA VAL A 67 16.13 -2.71 4.78
C VAL A 67 17.16 -3.80 4.60
N ARG A 68 17.23 -4.40 3.41
CA ARG A 68 18.25 -5.41 3.16
C ARG A 68 19.66 -4.82 3.27
N PRO A 69 20.66 -5.62 3.70
CA PRO A 69 22.03 -5.16 3.87
C PRO A 69 22.61 -4.49 2.60
N GLU A 70 22.28 -4.99 1.41
CA GLU A 70 22.75 -4.42 0.14
C GLU A 70 22.17 -3.03 -0.18
N GLU A 71 21.04 -2.65 0.42
CA GLU A 71 20.30 -1.42 0.09
C GLU A 71 20.63 -0.25 1.04
N VAL A 72 21.24 -0.53 2.19
CA VAL A 72 21.52 0.49 3.24
C VAL A 72 22.26 1.71 2.71
N GLY A 73 23.25 1.52 1.84
CA GLY A 73 24.03 2.63 1.27
C GLY A 73 23.21 3.54 0.35
N ASP A 74 22.31 2.98 -0.45
CA ASP A 74 21.43 3.74 -1.35
C ASP A 74 20.38 4.50 -0.56
N TRP A 75 19.81 3.85 0.47
CA TRP A 75 18.84 4.44 1.38
C TRP A 75 19.41 5.61 2.16
N ASN A 76 20.60 5.46 2.77
CA ASN A 76 21.25 6.57 3.48
C ASN A 76 21.45 7.78 2.57
N ARG A 77 21.96 7.59 1.34
CA ARG A 77 22.15 8.68 0.37
C ARG A 77 20.83 9.35 -0.03
N TYR A 78 19.77 8.58 -0.23
CA TYR A 78 18.46 9.11 -0.59
C TYR A 78 17.87 10.00 0.51
N PHE A 79 17.98 9.60 1.78
CA PHE A 79 17.46 10.37 2.90
C PHE A 79 18.36 11.54 3.32
N GLU A 80 19.67 11.45 3.10
CA GLU A 80 20.60 12.58 3.26
C GLU A 80 20.28 13.72 2.27
N GLY A 81 20.00 13.38 1.00
CA GLY A 81 19.66 14.35 -0.04
C GLY A 81 18.26 14.95 0.11
N ASN A 82 17.33 14.20 0.71
CA ASN A 82 15.93 14.59 0.89
C ASN A 82 15.60 15.01 2.34
N ALA A 83 16.61 15.32 3.15
CA ALA A 83 16.47 15.51 4.59
C ALA A 83 15.51 16.66 4.94
N ASN A 84 14.27 16.30 5.28
CA ASN A 84 13.42 17.15 6.09
C ASN A 84 13.95 17.07 7.52
N ARG A 85 14.57 18.15 8.03
CA ARG A 85 15.37 18.15 9.28
C ARG A 85 14.59 17.82 10.56
N GLU A 86 13.27 17.68 10.47
CA GLU A 86 12.38 17.55 11.63
C GLU A 86 12.15 16.09 12.07
N ILE A 87 12.49 15.11 11.24
CA ILE A 87 12.32 13.68 11.54
C ILE A 87 13.66 12.98 11.37
N ARG A 88 14.13 12.32 12.43
CA ARG A 88 15.39 11.57 12.41
C ARG A 88 15.11 10.13 12.01
N LEU A 89 15.50 9.76 10.79
CA LEU A 89 15.43 8.39 10.28
C LEU A 89 16.79 7.70 10.44
N GLU A 90 16.81 6.54 11.10
CA GLU A 90 17.95 5.63 11.15
C GLU A 90 17.72 4.46 10.18
N VAL A 91 18.68 4.18 9.30
CA VAL A 91 18.59 3.02 8.38
C VAL A 91 19.40 1.86 8.98
N LYS A 92 18.76 0.70 9.16
CA LYS A 92 19.39 -0.54 9.65
C LYS A 92 19.33 -1.65 8.63
N ALA A 93 20.41 -2.44 8.57
CA ALA A 93 20.47 -3.67 7.79
C ALA A 93 19.66 -4.78 8.49
N ASP A 94 18.82 -5.46 7.74
CA ASP A 94 18.09 -6.64 8.18
C ASP A 94 18.01 -7.67 7.04
N PRO A 95 18.70 -8.83 7.15
CA PRO A 95 18.66 -9.89 6.15
C PRO A 95 17.31 -10.59 6.01
N LEU A 96 16.39 -10.42 6.97
CA LEU A 96 15.05 -11.03 6.93
C LEU A 96 14.06 -10.22 6.10
N VAL A 97 14.41 -8.99 5.71
CA VAL A 97 13.57 -8.13 4.88
C VAL A 97 13.58 -8.64 3.44
N GLU A 98 12.38 -8.82 2.87
CA GLU A 98 12.23 -9.23 1.48
C GLU A 98 12.62 -8.14 0.49
N ALA A 99 12.82 -8.53 -0.77
CA ALA A 99 13.13 -7.60 -1.83
C ALA A 99 12.00 -6.59 -2.07
N HIS A 100 12.34 -5.31 -2.28
CA HIS A 100 11.37 -4.23 -2.50
C HIS A 100 10.39 -4.05 -1.33
N ASN A 101 10.85 -4.35 -0.13
CA ASN A 101 10.11 -4.21 1.10
C ASN A 101 11.02 -3.56 2.16
N CYS A 102 10.41 -2.96 3.18
CA CYS A 102 11.12 -2.45 4.34
C CYS A 102 10.21 -2.45 5.56
N ILE A 103 10.81 -2.39 6.74
CA ILE A 103 10.07 -2.32 7.99
C ILE A 103 10.36 -0.97 8.64
N LEU A 104 9.32 -0.15 8.79
CA LEU A 104 9.38 1.12 9.49
C LEU A 104 8.98 0.93 10.96
N GLU A 105 9.93 1.15 11.85
CA GLU A 105 9.77 1.13 13.29
C GLU A 105 9.71 2.56 13.82
N THR A 106 8.70 2.86 14.63
CA THR A 106 8.51 4.15 15.31
C THR A 106 8.08 3.89 16.76
N GLU A 107 8.05 4.94 17.59
CA GLU A 107 7.54 4.84 18.96
C GLU A 107 6.08 4.39 19.04
N LEU A 108 5.30 4.62 17.98
CA LEU A 108 3.89 4.24 17.90
C LEU A 108 3.71 2.77 17.50
N GLY A 109 4.73 2.15 16.92
CA GLY A 109 4.67 0.77 16.45
C GLY A 109 5.53 0.50 15.23
N THR A 110 5.39 -0.71 14.71
CA THR A 110 6.11 -1.20 13.53
C THR A 110 5.14 -1.40 12.38
N THR A 111 5.54 -1.01 11.18
CA THR A 111 4.75 -1.17 9.96
C THR A 111 5.63 -1.68 8.83
N GLU A 112 5.17 -2.72 8.16
CA GLU A 112 5.79 -3.22 6.95
C GLU A 112 5.36 -2.37 5.75
N LEU A 113 6.33 -1.91 4.98
CA LEU A 113 6.15 -1.04 3.84
C LEU A 113 6.77 -1.71 2.62
N GLY A 114 5.89 -2.27 1.80
CA GLY A 114 6.22 -2.87 0.52
C GLY A 114 5.10 -2.61 -0.47
N LEU A 115 5.39 -2.80 -1.76
CA LEU A 115 4.37 -2.63 -2.80
C LEU A 115 3.18 -3.57 -2.60
N ASP A 116 3.45 -4.82 -2.23
CA ASP A 116 2.40 -5.82 -2.00
C ASP A 116 1.57 -5.50 -0.76
N ALA A 117 2.23 -5.06 0.33
CA ALA A 117 1.54 -4.62 1.55
C ALA A 117 0.61 -3.42 1.26
N GLN A 118 1.09 -2.43 0.48
CA GLN A 118 0.28 -1.27 0.09
C GLN A 118 -0.88 -1.65 -0.84
N LEU A 119 -0.67 -2.54 -1.81
CA LEU A 119 -1.75 -3.01 -2.69
C LEU A 119 -2.82 -3.77 -1.90
N LYS A 120 -2.42 -4.56 -0.91
CA LYS A 120 -3.34 -5.28 -0.03
C LYS A 120 -4.16 -4.35 0.87
N GLU A 121 -3.56 -3.27 1.37
CA GLU A 121 -4.27 -2.23 2.11
C GLU A 121 -5.33 -1.55 1.23
N ILE A 122 -4.98 -1.22 -0.02
CA ILE A 122 -5.89 -0.63 -1.00
C ILE A 122 -7.03 -1.62 -1.35
N GLU A 123 -6.70 -2.89 -1.55
CA GLU A 123 -7.68 -3.96 -1.79
C GLU A 123 -8.71 -4.05 -0.66
N GLN A 124 -8.25 -4.10 0.59
CA GLN A 124 -9.13 -4.14 1.75
C GLN A 124 -10.02 -2.90 1.80
N GLY A 125 -9.47 -1.71 1.55
CA GLY A 125 -10.24 -0.47 1.49
C GLY A 125 -11.34 -0.48 0.42
N PHE A 126 -11.07 -1.02 -0.77
CA PHE A 126 -12.09 -1.20 -1.79
C PHE A 126 -13.19 -2.17 -1.34
N PHE A 127 -12.83 -3.31 -0.75
CA PHE A 127 -13.83 -4.28 -0.30
C PHE A 127 -14.66 -3.79 0.88
N ASP A 128 -14.06 -3.02 1.79
CA ASP A 128 -14.78 -2.37 2.88
C ASP A 128 -15.83 -1.38 2.35
N LEU A 129 -15.48 -0.59 1.31
CA LEU A 129 -16.41 0.33 0.67
C LEU A 129 -17.54 -0.40 -0.08
N LEU A 130 -17.23 -1.53 -0.73
CA LEU A 130 -18.25 -2.37 -1.37
C LEU A 130 -19.20 -2.99 -0.34
N ALA A 131 -18.68 -3.43 0.81
CA ALA A 131 -19.47 -4.01 1.89
C ALA A 131 -20.36 -2.98 2.62
N GLN A 132 -19.95 -1.71 2.66
CA GLN A 132 -20.71 -0.62 3.26
C GLN A 132 -21.85 -0.10 2.39
N ARG A 133 -22.03 -0.60 1.16
CA ARG A 133 -23.12 -0.12 0.31
C ARG A 133 -24.46 -0.48 0.94
N PRO A 134 -25.34 0.52 1.19
CA PRO A 134 -26.72 0.21 1.50
C PRO A 134 -27.30 -0.51 0.29
N ASP A 135 -27.98 -1.64 0.52
CA ASP A 135 -28.88 -2.22 -0.47
C ASP A 135 -29.77 -1.08 -0.97
N GLN A 136 -29.55 -0.65 -2.23
CA GLN A 136 -30.37 0.39 -2.83
C GLN A 136 -31.81 -0.15 -2.86
N LYS A 137 -32.63 0.36 -1.92
CA LYS A 137 -34.05 0.09 -1.78
C LYS A 137 -34.82 0.41 -3.05
#